data_AF-A0A1Q2D6R1-F1
#
_entry.id   AF-A0A1Q2D6R1-F1
#
_cell.length_a   1.000
_cell.length_b   1.000
_cell.length_c   1.000
_cell.angle_alpha   90.00
_cell.angle_beta   90.00
_cell.angle_gamma   90.00
#
_symmetry.space_group_name_H-M   'P 1'
#
loop_
_entity.id
_entity.type
_entity.pdbx_description
1 polymer ?
#
loop_
_entity_poly.entity_id
_entity_poly.type
_entity_poly.pdbx_seq_one_letter_code
_entity_poly.pdbx_strand_id
1 'polypeptide(L)'
;MAKKFIWLLWIMMLVGINYGAFTLASFSLFVTSESTPLLSIDYLIALLIVLIANFVSIQTFIAIRHQQKKLMILGLIIGFLQAISWSLIQFSITMVAFLPVYLMITIIGFILLIISISKVIQTMKIT
;
A
#
# COMPACT_ATOMS: atom_id res chain seq x y z
N MET A 1 16.52 -17.89 0.08
CA MET A 1 15.08 -17.76 0.42
C MET A 1 14.27 -18.35 -0.74
N ALA A 2 13.35 -19.28 -0.50
CA ALA A 2 12.57 -19.87 -1.58
C ALA A 2 11.65 -18.82 -2.21
N LYS A 3 11.62 -18.73 -3.55
CA LYS A 3 10.78 -17.76 -4.28
C LYS A 3 9.31 -17.80 -3.84
N LYS A 4 8.79 -19.00 -3.56
CA LYS A 4 7.43 -19.22 -3.04
C LYS A 4 7.18 -18.50 -1.71
N PHE A 5 8.15 -18.51 -0.80
CA PHE A 5 8.04 -17.87 0.52
C PHE A 5 7.94 -16.33 0.41
N ILE A 6 8.69 -15.73 -0.51
CA ILE A 6 8.64 -14.28 -0.75
C ILE A 6 7.26 -13.85 -1.26
N TRP A 7 6.68 -14.64 -2.18
CA TRP A 7 5.32 -14.39 -2.66
C TRP A 7 4.27 -14.54 -1.55
N LEU A 8 4.43 -15.53 -0.66
CA LEU A 8 3.56 -15.68 0.50
C LEU A 8 3.62 -14.45 1.40
N LEU A 9 4.82 -13.97 1.74
CA LEU A 9 5.00 -12.75 2.54
C LEU A 9 4.36 -11.52 1.90
N TRP A 10 4.51 -11.37 0.57
CA TRP A 10 3.88 -10.28 -0.16
C TRP A 10 2.33 -10.38 -0.13
N ILE A 11 1.75 -11.58 -0.26
CA ILE A 11 0.29 -11.76 -0.14
C ILE A 11 -0.20 -11.41 1.26
N MET A 12 0.49 -11.88 2.30
CA MET A 12 0.13 -11.55 3.69
C MET A 12 0.15 -10.04 3.94
N MET A 13 1.19 -9.37 3.46
CA MET A 13 1.33 -7.92 3.51
C MET A 13 0.21 -7.21 2.74
N LEU A 14 -0.09 -7.66 1.51
CA LEU A 14 -1.15 -7.12 0.67
C LEU A 14 -2.52 -7.21 1.38
N VAL A 15 -2.85 -8.36 1.96
CA VAL A 15 -4.11 -8.56 2.68
C VAL A 15 -4.18 -7.65 3.91
N GLY A 16 -3.10 -7.54 4.69
CA GLY A 16 -3.06 -6.67 5.87
C GLY A 16 -3.27 -5.19 5.54
N ILE A 17 -2.64 -4.69 4.46
CA ILE A 17 -2.83 -3.31 3.98
C ILE A 17 -4.26 -3.10 3.48
N ASN A 18 -4.79 -4.03 2.68
CA ASN A 18 -6.10 -3.86 2.03
C ASN A 18 -7.28 -4.04 2.99
N TYR A 19 -7.18 -4.90 4.00
CA TYR A 19 -8.18 -4.99 5.08
C TYR A 19 -8.50 -3.60 5.64
N GLY A 20 -7.44 -2.82 5.83
CA GLY A 20 -7.51 -1.46 6.27
C GLY A 20 -8.11 -0.47 5.29
N ALA A 21 -7.53 -0.45 4.09
CA ALA A 21 -7.93 0.47 3.03
C ALA A 21 -9.40 0.28 2.64
N PHE A 22 -9.90 -0.97 2.60
CA PHE A 22 -11.31 -1.23 2.32
C PHE A 22 -12.21 -0.70 3.41
N THR A 23 -11.84 -0.83 4.68
CA THR A 23 -12.63 -0.26 5.78
C THR A 23 -12.82 1.25 5.58
N LEU A 24 -11.73 1.99 5.29
CA LEU A 24 -11.82 3.43 5.01
C LEU A 24 -12.60 3.76 3.74
N ALA A 25 -12.36 3.02 2.66
CA ALA A 25 -13.03 3.24 1.39
C ALA A 25 -14.55 3.03 1.53
N SER A 26 -14.97 2.00 2.27
CA SER A 26 -16.36 1.77 2.62
C SER A 26 -16.94 2.91 3.46
N PHE A 27 -16.21 3.43 4.45
CA PHE A 27 -16.66 4.63 5.17
C PHE A 27 -16.90 5.81 4.23
N SER A 28 -16.01 6.05 3.27
CA SER A 28 -16.19 7.14 2.28
C SER A 28 -17.42 6.95 1.40
N LEU A 29 -17.81 5.71 1.09
CA LEU A 29 -18.92 5.41 0.18
C LEU A 29 -20.29 5.35 0.86
N PHE A 30 -20.34 4.88 2.11
CA PHE A 30 -21.60 4.57 2.81
C PHE A 30 -21.97 5.56 3.90
N VAL A 31 -21.09 6.51 4.23
CA VAL A 31 -21.46 7.67 5.08
C VAL A 31 -22.20 8.73 4.25
N THR A 32 -22.07 8.73 2.92
CA THR A 32 -22.76 9.66 2.02
C THR A 32 -24.10 9.10 1.53
N SER A 33 -25.05 9.97 1.20
CA SER A 33 -26.47 9.65 1.00
C SER A 33 -26.73 8.55 -0.05
N GLU A 34 -27.80 7.77 0.11
CA GLU A 34 -28.13 6.58 -0.71
C GLU A 34 -28.28 6.81 -2.23
N SER A 35 -28.19 8.06 -2.70
CA SER A 35 -28.37 8.46 -4.10
C SER A 35 -27.09 9.01 -4.76
N THR A 36 -25.89 8.76 -4.21
CA THR A 36 -24.66 9.31 -4.77
C THR A 36 -24.35 8.66 -6.14
N PRO A 37 -24.24 9.44 -7.25
CA PRO A 37 -23.91 8.91 -8.57
C PRO A 37 -22.56 8.17 -8.57
N LEU A 38 -22.40 7.14 -9.40
CA LEU A 38 -21.15 6.35 -9.52
C LEU A 38 -19.89 7.17 -9.89
N LEU A 39 -20.07 8.36 -10.47
CA LEU A 39 -18.99 9.32 -10.81
C LEU A 39 -18.88 10.46 -9.79
N SER A 40 -19.34 10.25 -8.56
CA SER A 40 -19.21 11.24 -7.50
C SER A 40 -17.79 11.32 -6.94
N ILE A 41 -17.54 12.42 -6.24
CA ILE A 41 -16.30 12.68 -5.51
C ILE A 41 -16.03 11.56 -4.48
N ASP A 42 -17.07 10.97 -3.89
CA ASP A 42 -16.93 9.92 -2.87
C ASP A 42 -16.32 8.64 -3.44
N TYR A 43 -16.74 8.24 -4.65
CA TYR A 43 -16.14 7.10 -5.36
C TYR A 43 -14.69 7.38 -5.76
N LEU A 44 -14.37 8.61 -6.15
CA LEU A 44 -12.99 9.02 -6.45
C LEU A 44 -12.12 8.95 -5.19
N ILE A 45 -12.62 9.41 -4.03
CA ILE A 45 -11.92 9.34 -2.75
C ILE A 45 -11.68 7.88 -2.34
N ALA A 46 -12.71 7.04 -2.40
CA ALA A 46 -12.58 5.61 -2.09
C ALA A 46 -11.53 4.91 -2.97
N LEU A 47 -11.53 5.20 -4.27
CA LEU A 47 -10.53 4.68 -5.21
C LEU A 47 -9.11 5.18 -4.88
N LEU A 48 -8.96 6.46 -4.57
CA LEU A 48 -7.67 7.03 -4.16
C LEU A 48 -7.14 6.41 -2.88
N ILE A 49 -8.00 6.14 -1.89
CA ILE A 49 -7.63 5.47 -0.63
C ILE A 49 -7.03 4.09 -0.93
N VAL A 50 -7.70 3.28 -1.74
CA VAL A 50 -7.23 1.94 -2.11
C VAL A 50 -5.91 2.03 -2.88
N LEU A 51 -5.80 2.96 -3.82
CA LEU A 51 -4.59 3.12 -4.63
C LEU A 51 -3.38 3.54 -3.79
N ILE A 52 -3.54 4.56 -2.94
CA ILE A 52 -2.47 5.10 -2.09
C ILE A 52 -2.01 4.06 -1.07
N ALA A 53 -2.95 3.32 -0.44
CA ALA A 53 -2.61 2.27 0.50
C ALA A 53 -1.70 1.21 -0.14
N ASN A 54 -1.87 0.93 -1.43
CA ASN A 54 -1.16 -0.13 -2.14
C ASN A 54 0.20 0.26 -2.73
N PHE A 55 0.70 1.49 -2.56
CA PHE A 55 2.00 1.90 -3.14
C PHE A 55 3.16 0.98 -2.76
N VAL A 56 3.30 0.63 -1.47
CA VAL A 56 4.36 -0.29 -1.01
C VAL A 56 4.17 -1.70 -1.58
N SER A 57 2.93 -2.14 -1.71
CA SER A 57 2.63 -3.46 -2.28
C SER A 57 2.99 -3.56 -3.76
N ILE A 58 2.63 -2.55 -4.55
CA ILE A 58 2.99 -2.46 -5.97
C ILE A 58 4.51 -2.37 -6.13
N GLN A 59 5.16 -1.53 -5.32
CA GLN A 59 6.61 -1.40 -5.30
C GLN A 59 7.30 -2.76 -5.04
N THR A 60 6.84 -3.46 -4.00
CA THR A 60 7.40 -4.76 -3.60
C THR A 60 7.18 -5.80 -4.70
N PHE A 61 5.99 -5.81 -5.33
CA PHE A 61 5.70 -6.69 -6.48
C PHE A 61 6.69 -6.45 -7.62
N ILE A 62 6.93 -5.19 -8.02
CA ILE A 62 7.90 -4.83 -9.06
C ILE A 62 9.30 -5.32 -8.67
N ALA A 63 9.73 -5.06 -7.42
CA ALA A 63 11.04 -5.48 -6.95
C ALA A 63 11.22 -7.01 -6.96
N ILE A 64 10.18 -7.78 -6.62
CA ILE A 64 10.18 -9.26 -6.70
C ILE A 64 10.30 -9.71 -8.16
N ARG A 65 9.51 -9.13 -9.07
CA ARG A 65 9.50 -9.52 -10.48
C ARG A 65 10.83 -9.23 -11.18
N HIS A 66 11.47 -8.11 -10.85
CA HIS A 66 12.76 -7.70 -11.43
C HIS A 66 13.98 -8.10 -10.57
N GLN A 67 13.81 -8.99 -9.60
CA GLN A 67 14.88 -9.52 -8.74
C GLN A 67 15.74 -8.45 -8.03
N GLN A 68 15.15 -7.28 -7.73
CA GLN A 68 15.83 -6.18 -7.06
C GLN A 68 15.90 -6.44 -5.55
N LYS A 69 16.82 -7.32 -5.11
CA LYS A 69 16.90 -7.85 -3.72
C LYS A 69 16.81 -6.77 -2.63
N LYS A 70 17.55 -5.66 -2.75
CA LYS A 70 17.54 -4.58 -1.76
C LYS A 70 16.18 -3.90 -1.64
N LEU A 71 15.55 -3.60 -2.76
CA LEU A 71 14.24 -2.93 -2.81
C LEU A 71 13.10 -3.87 -2.41
N MET A 72 13.25 -5.17 -2.67
CA MET A 72 12.31 -6.19 -2.22
C MET A 72 12.31 -6.30 -0.68
N ILE A 73 13.47 -6.36 -0.05
CA ILE A 73 13.57 -6.47 1.43
C ILE A 73 13.02 -5.20 2.09
N LEU A 74 13.40 -4.02 1.59
CA LEU A 74 12.88 -2.76 2.10
C LEU A 74 11.37 -2.66 1.94
N GLY A 75 10.85 -3.02 0.77
CA GLY A 75 9.40 -3.04 0.49
C GLY A 75 8.63 -3.94 1.44
N LEU A 76 9.11 -5.16 1.69
CA LEU A 76 8.50 -6.08 2.66
C LEU A 76 8.50 -5.49 4.08
N ILE A 77 9.65 -4.99 4.57
CA ILE A 77 9.73 -4.41 5.92
C ILE A 77 8.75 -3.24 6.07
N ILE A 78 8.77 -2.31 5.12
CA ILE A 78 7.94 -1.10 5.16
C ILE A 78 6.46 -1.46 5.02
N GLY A 79 6.12 -2.44 4.18
CA GLY A 79 4.73 -2.84 4.00
C GLY A 79 4.16 -3.59 5.21
N PHE A 80 4.98 -4.39 5.90
CA PHE A 80 4.57 -4.95 7.20
C PHE A 80 4.40 -3.85 8.25
N LEU A 81 5.30 -2.86 8.32
CA LEU A 81 5.13 -1.70 9.20
C LEU A 81 3.86 -0.91 8.87
N GLN A 82 3.53 -0.77 7.58
CA GLN A 82 2.30 -0.13 7.12
C GLN A 82 1.06 -0.91 7.60
N ALA A 83 1.04 -2.23 7.41
CA ALA A 83 -0.06 -3.09 7.84
C ALA A 83 -0.24 -3.08 9.38
N ILE A 84 0.86 -3.12 10.13
CA ILE A 84 0.85 -3.03 11.60
C ILE A 84 0.35 -1.66 12.04
N SER A 85 0.90 -0.58 11.50
CA SER A 85 0.48 0.79 11.84
C SER A 85 -1.01 0.98 11.56
N TRP A 86 -1.49 0.43 10.45
CA TRP A 86 -2.90 0.46 10.12
C TRP A 86 -3.78 -0.32 11.09
N SER A 87 -3.36 -1.53 11.47
CA SER A 87 -4.06 -2.34 12.47
C SER A 87 -4.12 -1.59 13.81
N LEU A 88 -3.01 -0.95 14.22
CA LEU A 88 -2.97 -0.16 15.45
C LEU A 88 -3.92 1.03 15.42
N ILE A 89 -4.09 1.71 14.28
CA ILE A 89 -5.09 2.77 14.12
C ILE A 89 -6.49 2.21 14.41
N GLN A 90 -6.86 1.07 13.81
CA GLN A 90 -8.21 0.51 13.96
C GLN A 90 -8.53 -0.01 15.37
N PHE A 91 -7.54 -0.57 16.08
CA PHE A 91 -7.76 -1.19 17.39
C PHE A 91 -7.46 -0.27 18.58
N SER A 92 -6.82 0.89 18.37
CA SER A 92 -6.50 1.81 19.46
C SER A 92 -7.60 2.86 19.68
N ILE A 93 -7.90 3.15 20.94
CA ILE A 93 -8.83 4.22 21.35
C ILE A 93 -8.30 5.61 20.90
N THR A 94 -6.99 5.74 20.73
CA THR A 94 -6.28 6.96 20.29
C THR A 94 -5.99 6.97 18.78
N MET A 95 -7.04 6.79 17.97
CA MET A 95 -7.02 6.73 16.49
C MET A 95 -6.11 7.77 15.81
N VAL A 96 -6.03 8.98 16.37
CA VAL A 96 -5.31 10.12 15.78
C VAL A 96 -3.79 10.01 15.95
N ALA A 97 -3.28 9.35 17.00
CA ALA A 97 -1.86 9.37 17.34
C ALA A 97 -0.99 8.59 16.35
N PHE A 98 -1.53 7.54 15.73
CA PHE A 98 -0.80 6.68 14.79
C PHE A 98 -0.99 7.07 13.32
N LEU A 99 -1.93 7.97 13.02
CA LEU A 99 -2.19 8.46 11.67
C LEU A 99 -0.95 9.12 11.03
N PRO A 100 -0.19 10.01 11.72
CA PRO A 100 1.02 10.60 11.14
C PRO A 100 2.08 9.55 10.78
N VAL A 101 2.21 8.50 11.60
CA VAL A 101 3.16 7.40 11.35
C VAL A 101 2.77 6.63 10.09
N TYR A 102 1.49 6.30 9.94
CA TYR A 102 1.00 5.63 8.74
C TYR A 102 1.21 6.49 7.48
N LEU A 103 0.92 7.79 7.54
CA LEU A 103 1.14 8.70 6.42
C LEU A 103 2.62 8.79 6.04
N MET A 104 3.52 8.88 7.02
CA MET A 104 4.96 8.91 6.79
C MET A 104 5.44 7.61 6.09
N ILE A 105 4.98 6.45 6.56
CA ILE A 105 5.28 5.15 5.94
C ILE A 105 4.76 5.10 4.49
N THR A 106 3.57 5.61 4.24
CA THR A 106 2.96 5.67 2.90
C THR A 106 3.78 6.55 1.95
N ILE A 107 4.26 7.71 2.42
CA ILE A 107 5.15 8.59 1.64
C ILE A 107 6.46 7.88 1.31
N ILE A 108 7.08 7.20 2.28
CA ILE A 108 8.29 6.41 2.03
C ILE A 108 8.00 5.32 0.98
N GLY A 109 6.85 4.67 1.07
CA GLY A 109 6.38 3.68 0.09
C GLY A 109 6.28 4.23 -1.33
N PHE A 110 5.72 5.43 -1.47
CA PHE A 110 5.64 6.13 -2.75
C PHE A 110 7.02 6.44 -3.33
N ILE A 111 7.96 6.93 -2.51
CA ILE A 111 9.34 7.19 -2.95
C ILE A 111 10.01 5.89 -3.43
N LEU A 112 9.84 4.79 -2.70
CA LEU A 112 10.39 3.50 -3.10
C LEU A 112 9.77 2.98 -4.40
N LEU A 113 8.49 3.25 -4.63
CA LEU A 113 7.80 2.88 -5.87
C LEU A 113 8.45 3.59 -7.06
N ILE A 114 8.65 4.91 -6.96
CA ILE A 114 9.33 5.70 -7.98
C ILE A 114 10.72 5.13 -8.27
N ILE A 115 11.53 4.89 -7.22
CA ILE A 115 12.89 4.34 -7.37
C ILE A 115 12.86 2.97 -8.08
N SER A 116 11.90 2.11 -7.73
CA SER A 116 11.79 0.77 -8.32
C SER A 116 11.44 0.85 -9.80
N ILE A 117 10.49 1.71 -10.19
CA ILE A 117 10.12 1.96 -11.58
C ILE A 117 11.30 2.54 -12.36
N SER A 118 12.00 3.56 -11.82
CA SER A 118 13.15 4.17 -12.48
C SER A 118 14.26 3.15 -12.78
N LYS A 119 14.54 2.24 -11.85
CA LYS A 119 15.52 1.17 -12.07
C LYS A 119 15.10 0.20 -13.17
N VAL A 120 13.81 -0.16 -13.20
CA VAL A 120 13.27 -1.04 -14.26
C VAL A 120 13.42 -0.39 -15.64
N ILE A 121 13.09 0.91 -15.76
CA ILE A 121 13.25 1.66 -17.01
C ILE A 121 14.73 1.71 -17.45
N GLN A 122 15.66 1.94 -16.52
CA GLN A 122 17.09 1.94 -16.83
C GLN A 122 17.57 0.59 -17.36
N THR A 123 17.14 -0.52 -16.76
CA THR A 123 17.51 -1.86 -17.25
C THR A 123 16.96 -2.16 -18.65
N MET A 124 15.79 -1.63 -19.01
CA MET A 124 15.20 -1.84 -20.34
C MET A 124 15.85 -0.99 -21.44
N LYS A 125 16.49 0.14 -21.10
CA LYS A 125 17.20 0.98 -22.07
C LYS A 125 18.57 0.44 -22.48
N ILE A 126 19.11 -0.53 -21.74
CA ILE A 126 20.46 -1.09 -21.94
C ILE A 126 20.40 -2.39 -22.76
N THR A 127 19.22 -2.98 -22.92
CA THR A 127 18.92 -4.14 -23.78
C THR A 127 18.40 -3.70 -25.13
#